data_AF-A0A954L0D3-F1
#
_entry.id   AF-A0A954L0D3-F1
#
_cell.length_a   1.000
_cell.length_b   1.000
_cell.length_c   1.000
_cell.angle_alpha   90.00
_cell.angle_beta   90.00
_cell.angle_gamma   90.00
#
_symmetry.space_group_name_H-M   'P 1'
#
loop_
_entity.id
_entity.type
_entity.pdbx_description
1 polymer ?
#
loop_
_entity_poly.entity_id
_entity_poly.type
_entity_poly.pdbx_seq_one_letter_code
_entity_poly.pdbx_strand_id
1 'polypeptide(L)'
;DELIAALNNDDLPVRIGAAQALGAMKPTPKEAVSPLIQCLGVSEWQLRAAAVTALGGCVQADASTAKFIVGTATDENGQVRAASIQAIANLKLPEEISFPAVTSGLKDSEPAVRVRAMEALTAYPEQAEKILPELTAALQDADSHVRAAAAAAIGELGSTGAAVGPDVRLLLQDSDERVLMAAIRCLQKISAIDAETAAVLKSELSHRNSDVVMAALAALKTVPELAAIDGDILEKLLGHERSDLRNEVAEFTATVERDRTKSVPILIRLLNDSDWTVRRTAIQSLGAFAEDAKAAVPRLFELLSSEEDMDSARSALRAIDAAGPEALPVLLDGLQSDDRRRKFYAMFLIGRIGPDAAEALPLLRTLLAETDSDRSRDMIRRAIEQIEPPTEKPEEEKK
;
A
#
# COMPACT_ATOMS: atom_id res chain seq x y z
N ASP A 1 -42.19 -13.59 9.28
CA ASP A 1 -43.49 -14.11 8.82
C ASP A 1 -44.19 -13.21 7.82
N GLU A 2 -44.45 -11.93 8.12
CA GLU A 2 -45.12 -11.01 7.19
C GLU A 2 -44.40 -10.87 5.84
N LEU A 3 -43.08 -10.70 5.84
CA LEU A 3 -42.29 -10.64 4.61
C LEU A 3 -42.33 -11.95 3.81
N ILE A 4 -42.40 -13.10 4.48
CA ILE A 4 -42.49 -14.41 3.80
C ILE A 4 -43.88 -14.55 3.15
N ALA A 5 -44.94 -14.14 3.86
CA ALA A 5 -46.29 -14.13 3.31
C ALA A 5 -46.41 -13.18 2.10
N ALA A 6 -45.73 -12.03 2.16
CA ALA A 6 -45.74 -11.03 1.09
C ALA A 6 -45.09 -11.51 -0.24
N LEU A 7 -44.28 -12.59 -0.23
CA LEU A 7 -43.76 -13.20 -1.47
C LEU A 7 -44.87 -13.76 -2.38
N ASN A 8 -46.02 -14.10 -1.79
CA ASN A 8 -47.21 -14.61 -2.49
C ASN A 8 -48.30 -13.54 -2.69
N ASN A 9 -47.98 -12.26 -2.48
CA ASN A 9 -48.94 -11.18 -2.72
C ASN A 9 -49.29 -11.08 -4.22
N ASP A 10 -50.51 -10.65 -4.55
CA ASP A 10 -50.93 -10.47 -5.95
C ASP A 10 -50.17 -9.33 -6.65
N ASP A 11 -49.67 -8.35 -5.89
CA ASP A 11 -48.96 -7.19 -6.41
C ASP A 11 -47.46 -7.44 -6.53
N LEU A 12 -46.94 -7.44 -7.77
CA LEU A 12 -45.54 -7.74 -8.07
C LEU A 12 -44.52 -6.86 -7.31
N PRO A 13 -44.69 -5.53 -7.20
CA PRO A 13 -43.82 -4.67 -6.40
C PRO A 13 -43.76 -5.08 -4.93
N VAL A 14 -44.87 -5.56 -4.35
CA VAL A 14 -44.90 -6.07 -2.96
C VAL A 14 -44.06 -7.34 -2.84
N ARG A 15 -44.17 -8.26 -3.81
CA ARG A 15 -43.36 -9.50 -3.83
C ARG A 15 -41.87 -9.20 -3.97
N ILE A 16 -41.52 -8.27 -4.87
CA ILE A 16 -40.13 -7.84 -5.08
C ILE A 16 -39.58 -7.19 -3.81
N GLY A 17 -40.33 -6.25 -3.23
CA GLY A 17 -39.94 -5.57 -1.99
C GLY A 17 -39.77 -6.56 -0.83
N ALA A 18 -40.62 -7.57 -0.74
CA ALA A 18 -40.51 -8.65 0.23
C ALA A 18 -39.22 -9.47 0.04
N ALA A 19 -38.92 -9.91 -1.19
CA ALA A 19 -37.70 -10.64 -1.48
C ALA A 19 -36.44 -9.81 -1.18
N GLN A 20 -36.43 -8.53 -1.56
CA GLN A 20 -35.33 -7.61 -1.26
C GLN A 20 -35.15 -7.39 0.24
N ALA A 21 -36.24 -7.18 0.98
CA ALA A 21 -36.21 -7.00 2.43
C ALA A 21 -35.66 -8.25 3.13
N LEU A 22 -36.09 -9.45 2.71
CA LEU A 22 -35.58 -10.72 3.23
C LEU A 22 -34.07 -10.87 2.99
N GLY A 23 -33.57 -10.50 1.81
CA GLY A 23 -32.13 -10.51 1.51
C GLY A 23 -31.32 -9.48 2.33
N ALA A 24 -31.93 -8.34 2.69
CA ALA A 24 -31.29 -7.30 3.49
C ALA A 24 -31.14 -7.67 4.98
N MET A 25 -31.84 -8.69 5.47
CA MET A 25 -31.83 -9.08 6.89
C MET A 25 -30.49 -9.65 7.37
N LYS A 26 -29.62 -10.11 6.46
CA LYS A 26 -28.23 -10.57 6.70
C LYS A 26 -27.99 -11.21 8.09
N PRO A 27 -28.28 -12.51 8.26
CA PRO A 27 -28.57 -13.48 7.21
C PRO A 27 -30.03 -13.50 6.79
N THR A 28 -30.28 -13.96 5.57
CA THR A 28 -31.63 -14.31 5.10
C THR A 28 -32.22 -15.40 6.01
N PRO A 29 -33.47 -15.23 6.53
CA PRO A 29 -34.10 -16.21 7.40
C PRO A 29 -34.21 -17.59 6.75
N LYS A 30 -34.00 -18.66 7.52
CA LYS A 30 -34.04 -20.05 7.01
C LYS A 30 -35.43 -20.41 6.49
N GLU A 31 -36.46 -19.91 7.14
CA GLU A 31 -37.87 -20.11 6.80
C GLU A 31 -38.23 -19.45 5.45
N ALA A 32 -37.45 -18.47 5.00
CA ALA A 32 -37.65 -17.80 3.73
C ALA A 32 -37.05 -18.55 2.54
N VAL A 33 -36.16 -19.53 2.76
CA VAL A 33 -35.43 -20.23 1.68
C VAL A 33 -36.39 -20.93 0.70
N SER A 34 -37.31 -21.77 1.20
CA SER A 34 -38.25 -22.48 0.32
C SER A 34 -39.20 -21.54 -0.44
N PRO A 35 -39.82 -20.52 0.20
CA PRO A 35 -40.59 -19.50 -0.50
C PRO A 35 -39.78 -18.73 -1.57
N LEU A 36 -38.52 -18.39 -1.29
CA LEU A 36 -37.64 -17.73 -2.26
C LEU A 36 -37.29 -18.65 -3.43
N ILE A 37 -37.09 -19.96 -3.20
CA ILE A 37 -36.91 -20.94 -4.28
C ILE A 37 -38.15 -21.00 -5.19
N GLN A 38 -39.36 -20.94 -4.63
CA GLN A 38 -40.59 -20.89 -5.45
C GLN A 38 -40.65 -19.65 -6.34
N CYS A 39 -40.13 -18.52 -5.85
CA CYS A 39 -40.04 -17.28 -6.63
C CYS A 39 -39.09 -17.39 -7.84
N LEU A 40 -38.22 -18.41 -7.92
CA LEU A 40 -37.35 -18.63 -9.08
C LEU A 40 -38.11 -19.18 -10.29
N GLY A 41 -39.28 -19.79 -10.09
CA GLY A 41 -40.09 -20.37 -11.17
C GLY A 41 -41.09 -19.39 -11.81
N VAL A 42 -41.05 -18.11 -11.46
CA VAL A 42 -42.02 -17.10 -11.90
C VAL A 42 -41.58 -16.41 -13.20
N SER A 43 -42.53 -15.82 -13.92
CA SER A 43 -42.24 -15.21 -15.24
C SER A 43 -41.47 -13.89 -15.14
N GLU A 44 -41.59 -13.21 -14.00
CA GLU A 44 -41.08 -11.86 -13.77
C GLU A 44 -39.62 -11.88 -13.33
N TRP A 45 -38.72 -11.48 -14.23
CA TRP A 45 -37.27 -11.54 -13.99
C TRP A 45 -36.83 -10.72 -12.76
N GLN A 46 -37.49 -9.61 -12.45
CA GLN A 46 -37.15 -8.78 -11.29
C GLN A 46 -37.32 -9.56 -9.98
N LEU A 47 -38.40 -10.35 -9.88
CA LEU A 47 -38.66 -11.17 -8.71
C LEU A 47 -37.70 -12.35 -8.66
N ARG A 48 -37.40 -12.99 -9.81
CA ARG A 48 -36.34 -14.02 -9.87
C ARG A 48 -35.00 -13.48 -9.38
N ALA A 49 -34.57 -12.33 -9.88
CA ALA A 49 -33.30 -11.70 -9.50
C ALA A 49 -33.27 -11.34 -8.00
N ALA A 50 -34.34 -10.74 -7.48
CA ALA A 50 -34.47 -10.42 -6.06
C ALA A 50 -34.43 -11.69 -5.19
N ALA A 51 -35.10 -12.77 -5.62
CA ALA A 51 -35.11 -14.03 -4.91
C ALA A 51 -33.73 -14.71 -4.89
N VAL A 52 -33.03 -14.79 -6.02
CA VAL A 52 -31.66 -15.34 -6.07
C VAL A 52 -30.70 -14.51 -5.21
N THR A 53 -30.83 -13.18 -5.24
CA THR A 53 -30.02 -12.27 -4.41
C THR A 53 -30.27 -12.54 -2.92
N ALA A 54 -31.52 -12.70 -2.52
CA ALA A 54 -31.87 -13.03 -1.15
C ALA A 54 -31.36 -14.42 -0.73
N LEU A 55 -31.42 -15.42 -1.61
CA LEU A 55 -30.83 -16.74 -1.36
C LEU A 55 -29.31 -16.67 -1.19
N GLY A 56 -28.63 -15.79 -1.93
CA GLY A 56 -27.19 -15.51 -1.76
C GLY A 56 -26.82 -14.89 -0.41
N GLY A 57 -27.79 -14.36 0.34
CA GLY A 57 -27.61 -13.80 1.69
C GLY A 57 -27.80 -14.82 2.83
N CYS A 58 -28.04 -16.09 2.51
CA CYS A 58 -28.13 -17.16 3.51
C CYS A 58 -26.77 -17.43 4.17
N VAL A 59 -26.77 -17.95 5.41
CA VAL A 59 -25.53 -18.39 6.07
C VAL A 59 -24.91 -19.59 5.35
N GLN A 60 -25.76 -20.50 4.91
CA GLN A 60 -25.37 -21.71 4.21
C GLN A 60 -26.50 -22.13 3.28
N ALA A 61 -26.15 -22.64 2.10
CA ALA A 61 -27.08 -23.32 1.21
C ALA A 61 -26.86 -24.83 1.30
N ASP A 62 -27.96 -25.58 1.44
CA ASP A 62 -27.92 -27.02 1.27
C ASP A 62 -27.74 -27.40 -0.23
N ALA A 63 -27.50 -28.68 -0.51
CA ALA A 63 -27.26 -29.14 -1.87
C ALA A 63 -28.44 -28.89 -2.83
N SER A 64 -29.67 -28.83 -2.32
CA SER A 64 -30.87 -28.53 -3.11
C SER A 64 -30.91 -27.07 -3.51
N THR A 65 -30.76 -26.18 -2.52
CA THR A 65 -30.71 -24.72 -2.69
C THR A 65 -29.56 -24.33 -3.61
N ALA A 66 -28.39 -24.94 -3.44
CA ALA A 66 -27.23 -24.73 -4.31
C ALA A 66 -27.55 -25.04 -5.78
N LYS A 67 -28.24 -26.14 -6.07
CA LYS A 67 -28.67 -26.49 -7.44
C LYS A 67 -29.65 -25.50 -8.03
N PHE A 68 -30.61 -25.01 -7.23
CA PHE A 68 -31.55 -23.97 -7.69
C PHE A 68 -30.83 -22.66 -8.02
N ILE A 69 -29.91 -22.22 -7.17
CA ILE A 69 -29.10 -21.02 -7.42
C ILE A 69 -28.29 -21.20 -8.70
N VAL A 70 -27.54 -22.30 -8.84
CA VAL A 70 -26.73 -22.59 -10.03
C VAL A 70 -27.58 -22.70 -11.29
N GLY A 71 -28.79 -23.26 -11.21
CA GLY A 71 -29.72 -23.35 -12.35
C GLY A 71 -30.15 -21.98 -12.90
N THR A 72 -30.20 -20.94 -12.06
CA THR A 72 -30.51 -19.57 -12.52
C THR A 72 -29.35 -18.89 -13.26
N ALA A 73 -28.17 -19.51 -13.34
CA ALA A 73 -27.05 -19.00 -14.13
C ALA A 73 -27.30 -19.10 -15.65
N THR A 74 -28.32 -19.86 -16.07
CA THR A 74 -28.76 -19.98 -17.48
C THR A 74 -30.09 -19.28 -17.74
N ASP A 75 -30.51 -18.37 -16.86
CA ASP A 75 -31.75 -17.60 -17.04
C ASP A 75 -31.72 -16.75 -18.32
N GLU A 76 -32.87 -16.54 -18.95
CA GLU A 76 -32.99 -15.68 -20.13
C GLU A 76 -32.54 -14.23 -19.86
N ASN A 77 -32.70 -13.75 -18.62
CA ASN A 77 -32.40 -12.39 -18.23
C ASN A 77 -31.02 -12.26 -17.60
N GLY A 78 -30.20 -11.34 -18.13
CA GLY A 78 -28.82 -11.12 -17.68
C GLY A 78 -28.71 -10.69 -16.20
N GLN A 79 -29.69 -9.97 -15.65
CA GLN A 79 -29.67 -9.57 -14.24
C GLN A 79 -29.89 -10.77 -13.31
N VAL A 80 -30.73 -11.72 -13.72
CA VAL A 80 -30.94 -12.97 -12.95
C VAL A 80 -29.66 -13.82 -13.00
N ARG A 81 -29.03 -13.94 -14.18
CA ARG A 81 -27.74 -14.63 -14.32
C ARG A 81 -26.65 -13.98 -13.45
N ALA A 82 -26.55 -12.65 -13.45
CA ALA A 82 -25.58 -11.93 -12.62
C ALA A 82 -25.83 -12.15 -11.12
N ALA A 83 -27.10 -12.11 -10.70
CA ALA A 83 -27.49 -12.41 -9.32
C ALA A 83 -27.14 -13.85 -8.93
N SER A 84 -27.31 -14.82 -9.85
CA SER A 84 -26.90 -16.22 -9.66
C SER A 84 -25.41 -16.34 -9.38
N ILE A 85 -24.56 -15.78 -10.26
CA ILE A 85 -23.11 -15.86 -10.09
C ILE A 85 -22.65 -15.17 -8.79
N GLN A 86 -23.26 -14.04 -8.43
CA GLN A 86 -22.98 -13.40 -7.14
C GLN A 86 -23.39 -14.28 -5.95
N ALA A 87 -24.56 -14.91 -6.01
CA ALA A 87 -25.04 -15.78 -4.94
C ALA A 87 -24.12 -17.01 -4.79
N ILE A 88 -23.64 -17.57 -5.90
CA ILE A 88 -22.63 -18.64 -5.91
C ILE A 88 -21.39 -18.22 -5.12
N ALA A 89 -20.83 -17.03 -5.42
CA ALA A 89 -19.64 -16.51 -4.77
C ALA A 89 -19.85 -16.23 -3.27
N ASN A 90 -20.94 -15.55 -2.92
CA ASN A 90 -21.25 -15.18 -1.53
C ASN A 90 -21.39 -16.41 -0.62
N LEU A 91 -22.03 -17.46 -1.14
CA LEU A 91 -22.28 -18.70 -0.40
C LEU A 91 -21.09 -19.67 -0.46
N LYS A 92 -20.06 -19.37 -1.26
CA LYS A 92 -18.92 -20.25 -1.53
C LYS A 92 -19.38 -21.67 -1.87
N LEU A 93 -20.29 -21.78 -2.84
CA LEU A 93 -20.87 -23.07 -3.20
C LEU A 93 -19.79 -24.06 -3.65
N PRO A 94 -19.98 -25.38 -3.44
CA PRO A 94 -19.01 -26.40 -3.84
C PRO A 94 -18.61 -26.29 -5.31
N GLU A 95 -17.31 -26.42 -5.58
CA GLU A 95 -16.71 -26.25 -6.90
C GLU A 95 -17.37 -27.17 -7.94
N GLU A 96 -17.64 -28.42 -7.57
CA GLU A 96 -18.17 -29.45 -8.48
C GLU A 96 -19.52 -29.06 -9.09
N ILE A 97 -20.30 -28.26 -8.37
CA ILE A 97 -21.63 -27.82 -8.80
C ILE A 97 -21.56 -26.43 -9.45
N SER A 98 -20.70 -25.54 -8.95
CA SER A 98 -20.71 -24.13 -9.30
C SER A 98 -19.75 -23.72 -10.41
N PHE A 99 -18.60 -24.41 -10.53
CA PHE A 99 -17.53 -24.03 -11.46
C PHE A 99 -17.98 -23.97 -12.94
N PRO A 100 -18.82 -24.91 -13.46
CA PRO A 100 -19.31 -24.82 -14.83
C PRO A 100 -20.16 -23.57 -15.10
N ALA A 101 -21.00 -23.17 -14.14
CA ALA A 101 -21.84 -21.98 -14.27
C ALA A 101 -20.99 -20.70 -14.24
N VAL A 102 -20.03 -20.62 -13.32
CA VAL A 102 -19.11 -19.47 -13.22
C VAL A 102 -18.26 -19.32 -14.48
N THR A 103 -17.67 -20.40 -14.98
CA THR A 103 -16.86 -20.38 -16.20
C THR A 103 -17.66 -20.05 -17.46
N SER A 104 -18.91 -20.51 -17.55
CA SER A 104 -19.85 -20.10 -18.61
C SER A 104 -20.12 -18.60 -18.57
N GLY A 105 -20.27 -18.03 -17.36
CA GLY A 105 -20.52 -16.60 -17.15
C GLY A 105 -19.41 -15.68 -17.69
N LEU A 106 -18.17 -16.15 -17.84
CA LEU A 106 -17.08 -15.38 -18.45
C LEU A 106 -17.34 -15.00 -19.91
N LYS A 107 -18.16 -15.77 -20.62
CA LYS A 107 -18.48 -15.57 -22.04
C LYS A 107 -19.91 -15.07 -22.24
N ASP A 108 -20.55 -14.59 -21.17
CA ASP A 108 -21.91 -14.09 -21.21
C ASP A 108 -22.04 -12.82 -22.06
N SER A 109 -23.19 -12.63 -22.69
CA SER A 109 -23.46 -11.43 -23.50
C SER A 109 -23.52 -10.15 -22.66
N GLU A 110 -23.93 -10.25 -21.40
CA GLU A 110 -24.07 -9.11 -20.49
C GLU A 110 -22.76 -8.85 -19.74
N PRO A 111 -22.16 -7.65 -19.84
CA PRO A 111 -20.91 -7.30 -19.13
C PRO A 111 -20.99 -7.53 -17.63
N ALA A 112 -22.14 -7.25 -17.01
CA ALA A 112 -22.35 -7.45 -15.58
C ALA A 112 -22.17 -8.92 -15.17
N VAL A 113 -22.61 -9.88 -16.00
CA VAL A 113 -22.43 -11.31 -15.71
C VAL A 113 -20.95 -11.69 -15.83
N ARG A 114 -20.25 -11.19 -16.86
CA ARG A 114 -18.81 -11.43 -17.04
C ARG A 114 -17.98 -10.95 -15.85
N VAL A 115 -18.25 -9.73 -15.37
CA VAL A 115 -17.58 -9.16 -14.18
C VAL A 115 -17.82 -10.04 -12.95
N ARG A 116 -19.07 -10.43 -12.67
CA ARG A 116 -19.36 -11.29 -11.50
C ARG A 116 -18.75 -12.67 -11.61
N ALA A 117 -18.64 -13.21 -12.81
CA ALA A 117 -17.92 -14.46 -13.03
C ALA A 117 -16.44 -14.35 -12.66
N MET A 118 -15.76 -13.27 -13.06
CA MET A 118 -14.36 -13.02 -12.71
C MET A 118 -14.15 -12.87 -11.20
N GLU A 119 -15.03 -12.13 -10.53
CA GLU A 119 -15.00 -12.00 -9.07
C GLU A 119 -15.21 -13.36 -8.38
N ALA A 120 -16.19 -14.15 -8.83
CA ALA A 120 -16.46 -15.49 -8.29
C ALA A 120 -15.28 -16.46 -8.48
N LEU A 121 -14.50 -16.32 -9.56
CA LEU A 121 -13.37 -17.21 -9.85
C LEU A 121 -12.24 -17.13 -8.85
N THR A 122 -12.09 -16.01 -8.15
CA THR A 122 -11.10 -15.86 -7.07
C THR A 122 -11.29 -16.86 -5.94
N ALA A 123 -12.47 -17.48 -5.83
CA ALA A 123 -12.74 -18.54 -4.87
C ALA A 123 -12.23 -19.93 -5.30
N TYR A 124 -11.72 -20.10 -6.52
CA TYR A 124 -11.24 -21.38 -7.06
C TYR A 124 -9.76 -21.31 -7.49
N PRO A 125 -8.82 -21.05 -6.56
CA PRO A 125 -7.40 -20.90 -6.90
C PRO A 125 -6.79 -22.18 -7.49
N GLU A 126 -7.31 -23.37 -7.15
CA GLU A 126 -6.84 -24.64 -7.71
C GLU A 126 -7.14 -24.79 -9.21
N GLN A 127 -8.10 -24.02 -9.73
CA GLN A 127 -8.46 -23.99 -11.15
C GLN A 127 -7.78 -22.84 -11.91
N ALA A 128 -6.87 -22.09 -11.28
CA ALA A 128 -6.24 -20.90 -11.85
C ALA A 128 -5.69 -21.13 -13.26
N GLU A 129 -4.90 -22.19 -13.48
CA GLU A 129 -4.32 -22.51 -14.79
C GLU A 129 -5.38 -22.73 -15.88
N LYS A 130 -6.52 -23.32 -15.50
CA LYS A 130 -7.60 -23.63 -16.42
C LYS A 130 -8.38 -22.39 -16.84
N ILE A 131 -8.50 -21.39 -15.96
CA ILE A 131 -9.28 -20.17 -16.21
C ILE A 131 -8.45 -19.03 -16.81
N LEU A 132 -7.12 -19.10 -16.72
CA LEU A 132 -6.22 -18.07 -17.23
C LEU A 132 -6.48 -17.72 -18.71
N PRO A 133 -6.65 -18.67 -19.65
CA PRO A 133 -6.92 -18.33 -21.04
C PRO A 133 -8.17 -17.46 -21.23
N GLU A 134 -9.25 -17.76 -20.51
CA GLU A 134 -10.47 -16.95 -20.53
C GLU A 134 -10.27 -15.57 -19.90
N LEU A 135 -9.54 -15.47 -18.78
CA LEU A 135 -9.24 -14.18 -18.15
C LEU A 135 -8.34 -13.32 -19.05
N THR A 136 -7.35 -13.91 -19.73
CA THR A 136 -6.50 -13.21 -20.70
C THR A 136 -7.31 -12.66 -21.87
N ALA A 137 -8.24 -13.47 -22.40
CA ALA A 137 -9.12 -13.01 -23.47
C ALA A 137 -9.99 -11.81 -23.02
N ALA A 138 -10.46 -11.80 -21.78
CA ALA A 138 -11.25 -10.71 -21.21
C ALA A 138 -10.47 -9.40 -20.98
N LEU A 139 -9.13 -9.42 -21.00
CA LEU A 139 -8.34 -8.19 -21.01
C LEU A 139 -8.59 -7.36 -22.28
N GLN A 140 -9.11 -7.96 -23.37
CA GLN A 140 -9.45 -7.26 -24.61
C GLN A 140 -10.96 -7.04 -24.78
N ASP A 141 -11.75 -7.17 -23.70
CA ASP A 141 -13.20 -6.98 -23.75
C ASP A 141 -13.58 -5.54 -24.16
N ALA A 142 -14.69 -5.39 -24.88
CA ALA A 142 -15.18 -4.08 -25.30
C ALA A 142 -15.56 -3.19 -24.09
N ASP A 143 -16.03 -3.81 -23.00
CA ASP A 143 -16.44 -3.11 -21.79
C ASP A 143 -15.26 -2.91 -20.83
N SER A 144 -15.02 -1.65 -20.44
CA SER A 144 -13.95 -1.27 -19.51
C SER A 144 -14.04 -1.93 -18.13
N HIS A 145 -15.26 -2.18 -17.62
CA HIS A 145 -15.44 -2.86 -16.34
C HIS A 145 -15.00 -4.31 -16.43
N VAL A 146 -15.24 -4.97 -17.57
CA VAL A 146 -14.80 -6.34 -17.79
C VAL A 146 -13.29 -6.42 -17.90
N ARG A 147 -12.64 -5.50 -18.64
CA ARG A 147 -11.15 -5.44 -18.70
C ARG A 147 -10.53 -5.23 -17.32
N ALA A 148 -11.07 -4.30 -16.52
CA ALA A 148 -10.60 -4.04 -15.17
C ALA A 148 -10.81 -5.26 -14.24
N ALA A 149 -11.97 -5.92 -14.34
CA ALA A 149 -12.28 -7.12 -13.57
C ALA A 149 -11.36 -8.30 -13.94
N ALA A 150 -11.02 -8.45 -15.22
CA ALA A 150 -10.08 -9.46 -15.70
C ALA A 150 -8.69 -9.24 -15.11
N ALA A 151 -8.16 -8.02 -15.17
CA ALA A 151 -6.88 -7.67 -14.56
C ALA A 151 -6.90 -7.89 -13.03
N ALA A 152 -7.97 -7.49 -12.35
CA ALA A 152 -8.11 -7.71 -10.92
C ALA A 152 -8.11 -9.21 -10.57
N ALA A 153 -8.89 -10.02 -11.28
CA ALA A 153 -8.98 -11.46 -11.06
C ALA A 153 -7.62 -12.14 -11.29
N ILE A 154 -6.91 -11.81 -12.37
CA ILE A 154 -5.54 -12.31 -12.63
C ILE A 154 -4.59 -11.93 -11.48
N GLY A 155 -4.69 -10.69 -10.99
CA GLY A 155 -3.91 -10.22 -9.85
C GLY A 155 -4.15 -11.03 -8.57
N GLU A 156 -5.40 -11.42 -8.28
CA GLU A 156 -5.72 -12.26 -7.11
C GLU A 156 -5.26 -13.71 -7.26
N LEU A 157 -5.05 -14.20 -8.49
CA LEU A 157 -4.42 -15.51 -8.72
C LEU A 157 -2.91 -15.50 -8.41
N GLY A 158 -2.32 -14.33 -8.14
CA GLY A 158 -0.92 -14.19 -7.75
C GLY A 158 0.05 -14.63 -8.84
N SER A 159 1.14 -15.31 -8.45
CA SER A 159 2.22 -15.69 -9.36
C SER A 159 1.80 -16.64 -10.48
N THR A 160 0.67 -17.35 -10.34
CA THR A 160 0.10 -18.16 -11.43
C THR A 160 -0.22 -17.29 -12.65
N GLY A 161 -0.60 -16.03 -12.44
CA GLY A 161 -0.84 -15.05 -13.50
C GLY A 161 0.42 -14.45 -14.14
N ALA A 162 1.64 -14.75 -13.68
CA ALA A 162 2.85 -14.10 -14.18
C ALA A 162 3.04 -14.26 -15.70
N ALA A 163 2.62 -15.40 -16.26
CA ALA A 163 2.73 -15.69 -17.69
C ALA A 163 1.94 -14.72 -18.59
N VAL A 164 0.89 -14.07 -18.05
CA VAL A 164 0.04 -13.13 -18.79
C VAL A 164 0.46 -11.67 -18.56
N GLY A 165 1.59 -11.43 -17.90
CA GLY A 165 2.16 -10.10 -17.68
C GLY A 165 2.24 -9.22 -18.94
N PRO A 166 2.70 -9.74 -20.10
CA PRO A 166 2.72 -8.97 -21.34
C PRO A 166 1.33 -8.52 -21.81
N ASP A 167 0.31 -9.37 -21.67
CA ASP A 167 -1.07 -9.02 -22.03
C ASP A 167 -1.65 -7.96 -21.08
N VAL A 168 -1.37 -8.07 -19.77
CA VAL A 168 -1.76 -7.06 -18.78
C VAL A 168 -1.03 -5.74 -19.00
N ARG A 169 0.24 -5.76 -19.45
CA ARG A 169 1.00 -4.54 -19.77
C ARG A 169 0.29 -3.69 -20.84
N LEU A 170 -0.42 -4.30 -21.80
CA LEU A 170 -1.15 -3.56 -22.83
C LEU A 170 -2.24 -2.66 -22.23
N LEU A 171 -2.81 -3.04 -21.08
CA LEU A 171 -3.83 -2.25 -20.38
C LEU A 171 -3.27 -0.98 -19.71
N LEU A 172 -1.95 -0.83 -19.60
CA LEU A 172 -1.35 0.43 -19.14
C LEU A 172 -1.59 1.59 -20.12
N GLN A 173 -1.97 1.28 -21.37
CA GLN A 173 -2.34 2.26 -22.40
C GLN A 173 -3.86 2.43 -22.52
N ASP A 174 -4.65 1.82 -21.63
CA ASP A 174 -6.10 1.95 -21.67
C ASP A 174 -6.54 3.38 -21.36
N SER A 175 -7.55 3.86 -22.11
CA SER A 175 -8.12 5.18 -21.90
C SER A 175 -8.90 5.32 -20.58
N ASP A 176 -9.38 4.21 -20.02
CA ASP A 176 -10.08 4.19 -18.74
C ASP A 176 -9.06 4.06 -17.59
N GLU A 177 -8.95 5.10 -16.78
CA GLU A 177 -8.02 5.17 -15.65
C GLU A 177 -8.24 4.04 -14.62
N ARG A 178 -9.44 3.47 -14.53
CA ARG A 178 -9.73 2.32 -13.64
C ARG A 178 -9.11 1.04 -14.17
N VAL A 179 -9.11 0.86 -15.50
CA VAL A 179 -8.47 -0.28 -16.17
C VAL A 179 -6.96 -0.18 -16.01
N LEU A 180 -6.40 1.01 -16.27
CA LEU A 180 -4.98 1.30 -16.08
C LEU A 180 -4.55 1.00 -14.63
N MET A 181 -5.29 1.51 -13.63
CA MET A 181 -5.02 1.24 -12.21
C MET A 181 -5.11 -0.26 -11.85
N ALA A 182 -6.10 -0.97 -12.39
CA ALA A 182 -6.23 -2.42 -12.19
C ALA A 182 -5.04 -3.16 -12.79
N ALA A 183 -4.56 -2.74 -13.96
CA ALA A 183 -3.39 -3.32 -14.62
C ALA A 183 -2.10 -3.10 -13.81
N ILE A 184 -1.85 -1.89 -13.30
CA ILE A 184 -0.68 -1.61 -12.45
C ILE A 184 -0.67 -2.54 -11.22
N ARG A 185 -1.80 -2.62 -10.51
CA ARG A 185 -1.92 -3.48 -9.31
C ARG A 185 -1.80 -4.96 -9.66
N CYS A 186 -2.36 -5.39 -10.79
CA CYS A 186 -2.23 -6.74 -11.28
C CYS A 186 -0.75 -7.08 -11.51
N LEU A 187 -0.02 -6.28 -12.30
CA LEU A 187 1.39 -6.48 -12.61
C LEU A 187 2.26 -6.55 -11.35
N GLN A 188 1.96 -5.72 -10.35
CA GLN A 188 2.60 -5.75 -9.05
C GLN A 188 2.32 -7.07 -8.31
N LYS A 189 1.05 -7.50 -8.20
CA LYS A 189 0.64 -8.72 -7.46
C LYS A 189 1.18 -10.01 -8.08
N ILE A 190 1.25 -10.08 -9.42
CA ILE A 190 1.77 -11.24 -10.14
C ILE A 190 3.29 -11.20 -10.31
N SER A 191 3.96 -10.17 -9.79
CA SER A 191 5.41 -9.93 -9.92
C SER A 191 5.90 -9.91 -11.37
N ALA A 192 5.12 -9.33 -12.29
CA ALA A 192 5.42 -9.26 -13.73
C ALA A 192 5.80 -7.84 -14.18
N ILE A 193 6.76 -7.23 -13.48
CA ILE A 193 7.31 -5.91 -13.85
C ILE A 193 8.71 -6.11 -14.44
N ASP A 194 8.76 -6.31 -15.76
CA ASP A 194 10.00 -6.35 -16.53
C ASP A 194 10.48 -4.93 -16.90
N ALA A 195 11.60 -4.82 -17.64
CA ALA A 195 12.16 -3.53 -18.03
C ALA A 195 11.23 -2.71 -18.94
N GLU A 196 10.42 -3.37 -19.77
CA GLU A 196 9.45 -2.71 -20.65
C GLU A 196 8.27 -2.17 -19.84
N THR A 197 7.70 -3.00 -18.95
CA THR A 197 6.67 -2.58 -18.00
C THR A 197 7.16 -1.43 -17.13
N ALA A 198 8.37 -1.52 -16.58
CA ALA A 198 8.95 -0.44 -15.76
C ALA A 198 9.12 0.86 -16.56
N ALA A 199 9.47 0.80 -17.84
CA ALA A 199 9.55 1.98 -18.69
C ALA A 199 8.18 2.66 -18.86
N VAL A 200 7.11 1.89 -19.07
CA VAL A 200 5.73 2.40 -19.15
C VAL A 200 5.29 2.98 -17.80
N LEU A 201 5.53 2.29 -16.69
CA LEU A 201 5.19 2.82 -15.35
C LEU A 201 5.91 4.15 -15.05
N LYS A 202 7.14 4.31 -15.55
CA LYS A 202 7.88 5.57 -15.40
C LYS A 202 7.27 6.73 -16.19
N SER A 203 6.67 6.49 -17.36
CA SER A 203 5.93 7.54 -18.06
C SER A 203 4.66 7.95 -17.31
N GLU A 204 4.00 7.00 -16.63
CA GLU A 204 2.81 7.25 -15.81
C GLU A 204 3.08 8.10 -14.56
N LEU A 205 4.34 8.31 -14.18
CA LEU A 205 4.69 9.23 -13.09
C LEU A 205 4.37 10.70 -13.40
N SER A 206 4.12 11.03 -14.67
CA SER A 206 3.65 12.35 -15.09
C SER A 206 2.14 12.41 -15.33
N HIS A 207 1.39 11.36 -14.98
CA HIS A 207 -0.04 11.28 -15.20
C HIS A 207 -0.82 12.35 -14.41
N ARG A 208 -1.93 12.85 -14.98
CA ARG A 208 -2.74 13.91 -14.35
C ARG A 208 -3.44 13.47 -13.07
N ASN A 209 -3.79 12.19 -13.00
CA ASN A 209 -4.45 11.59 -11.85
C ASN A 209 -3.38 11.09 -10.87
N SER A 210 -3.31 11.72 -9.69
CA SER A 210 -2.33 11.38 -8.65
C SER A 210 -2.46 9.94 -8.15
N ASP A 211 -3.65 9.32 -8.22
CA ASP A 211 -3.84 7.94 -7.78
C ASP A 211 -3.13 6.95 -8.73
N VAL A 212 -3.06 7.29 -10.03
CA VAL A 212 -2.26 6.55 -11.03
C VAL A 212 -0.77 6.66 -10.72
N VAL A 213 -0.30 7.88 -10.42
CA VAL A 213 1.09 8.13 -10.04
C VAL A 213 1.46 7.33 -8.79
N MET A 214 0.60 7.33 -7.77
CA MET A 214 0.78 6.54 -6.54
C MET A 214 0.88 5.05 -6.83
N ALA A 215 -0.02 4.51 -7.67
CA ALA A 215 0.03 3.11 -8.05
C ALA A 215 1.32 2.76 -8.81
N ALA A 216 1.76 3.63 -9.73
CA ALA A 216 2.99 3.43 -10.49
C ALA A 216 4.23 3.46 -9.58
N LEU A 217 4.33 4.40 -8.64
CA LEU A 217 5.40 4.44 -7.64
C LEU A 217 5.42 3.17 -6.78
N ALA A 218 4.26 2.74 -6.28
CA ALA A 218 4.14 1.54 -5.45
C ALA A 218 4.58 0.27 -6.22
N ALA A 219 4.22 0.17 -7.50
CA ALA A 219 4.64 -0.92 -8.38
C ALA A 219 6.15 -0.87 -8.68
N LEU A 220 6.69 0.30 -9.03
CA LEU A 220 8.13 0.45 -9.28
C LEU A 220 8.98 0.16 -8.03
N LYS A 221 8.48 0.48 -6.83
CA LYS A 221 9.16 0.19 -5.56
C LYS A 221 9.42 -1.31 -5.34
N THR A 222 8.63 -2.20 -5.95
CA THR A 222 8.85 -3.66 -5.85
C THR A 222 9.97 -4.17 -6.76
N VAL A 223 10.46 -3.34 -7.70
CA VAL A 223 11.59 -3.63 -8.59
C VAL A 223 12.64 -2.50 -8.57
N PRO A 224 13.31 -2.26 -7.43
CA PRO A 224 14.22 -1.11 -7.25
C PRO A 224 15.30 -0.98 -8.34
N GLU A 225 15.80 -2.09 -8.87
CA GLU A 225 16.80 -2.13 -9.93
C GLU A 225 16.33 -1.57 -11.29
N LEU A 226 15.02 -1.49 -11.53
CA LEU A 226 14.42 -0.93 -12.76
C LEU A 226 13.78 0.45 -12.54
N ALA A 227 13.69 0.87 -11.29
CA ALA A 227 12.86 1.96 -10.83
C ALA A 227 13.59 3.31 -10.72
N ALA A 228 14.81 3.43 -11.25
CA ALA A 228 15.48 4.72 -11.36
C ALA A 228 14.59 5.71 -12.15
N ILE A 229 14.30 6.86 -11.54
CA ILE A 229 13.47 7.93 -12.09
C ILE A 229 14.33 9.14 -12.43
N ASP A 230 13.89 9.90 -13.43
CA ASP A 230 14.54 11.14 -13.83
C ASP A 230 14.45 12.19 -12.71
N GLY A 231 15.51 12.99 -12.54
CA GLY A 231 15.58 14.03 -11.52
C GLY A 231 14.48 15.08 -11.66
N ASP A 232 14.12 15.47 -12.88
CA ASP A 232 13.07 16.49 -13.11
C ASP A 232 11.69 15.96 -12.74
N ILE A 233 11.43 14.67 -13.00
CA ILE A 233 10.19 13.99 -12.58
C ILE A 233 10.13 13.93 -11.06
N LEU A 234 11.22 13.50 -10.43
CA LEU A 234 11.32 13.41 -8.97
C LEU A 234 11.10 14.78 -8.32
N GLU A 235 11.71 15.83 -8.84
CA GLU A 235 11.54 17.20 -8.35
C GLU A 235 10.08 17.67 -8.45
N LYS A 236 9.40 17.40 -9.57
CA LYS A 236 7.98 17.72 -9.73
C LYS A 236 7.11 16.98 -8.72
N LEU A 237 7.39 15.70 -8.47
CA LEU A 237 6.64 14.88 -7.52
C LEU A 237 6.85 15.32 -6.07
N LEU A 238 8.08 15.69 -5.70
CA LEU A 238 8.42 16.25 -4.39
C LEU A 238 7.78 17.62 -4.13
N GLY A 239 7.39 18.35 -5.18
CA GLY A 239 6.66 19.62 -5.08
C GLY A 239 5.13 19.50 -5.20
N HIS A 240 4.58 18.30 -5.27
CA HIS A 240 3.16 18.08 -5.51
C HIS A 240 2.28 18.59 -4.36
N GLU A 241 1.07 19.08 -4.63
CA GLU A 241 0.17 19.65 -3.60
C GLU A 241 -0.23 18.63 -2.52
N ARG A 242 -0.49 17.39 -2.93
CA ARG A 242 -0.88 16.31 -2.04
C ARG A 242 0.32 15.79 -1.23
N SER A 243 0.20 15.82 0.09
CA SER A 243 1.26 15.35 0.99
C SER A 243 1.43 13.84 1.01
N ASP A 244 0.36 13.07 0.79
CA ASP A 244 0.44 11.61 0.68
C ASP A 244 1.31 11.15 -0.50
N LEU A 245 1.22 11.85 -1.65
CA LEU A 245 2.11 11.61 -2.78
C LEU A 245 3.56 12.01 -2.49
N ARG A 246 3.79 13.18 -1.88
CA ARG A 246 5.15 13.57 -1.48
C ARG A 246 5.76 12.56 -0.49
N ASN A 247 4.95 12.04 0.42
CA ASN A 247 5.33 11.00 1.37
C ASN A 247 5.73 9.70 0.67
N GLU A 248 4.93 9.23 -0.30
CA GLU A 248 5.26 8.04 -1.09
C GLU A 248 6.56 8.24 -1.87
N VAL A 249 6.80 9.44 -2.41
CA VAL A 249 8.03 9.77 -3.14
C VAL A 249 9.24 9.78 -2.21
N ALA A 250 9.09 10.22 -0.97
CA ALA A 250 10.14 10.15 0.05
C ALA A 250 10.54 8.70 0.34
N GLU A 251 9.54 7.84 0.57
CA GLU A 251 9.75 6.41 0.80
C GLU A 251 10.37 5.73 -0.42
N PHE A 252 9.83 6.01 -1.62
CA PHE A 252 10.33 5.53 -2.89
C PHE A 252 11.82 5.90 -3.08
N THR A 253 12.17 7.17 -2.86
CA THR A 253 13.55 7.65 -2.96
C THR A 253 14.44 6.89 -1.99
N ALA A 254 13.98 6.64 -0.77
CA ALA A 254 14.78 5.96 0.23
C ALA A 254 15.07 4.49 -0.11
N THR A 255 14.09 3.81 -0.72
CA THR A 255 14.16 2.39 -1.09
C THR A 255 14.86 2.16 -2.43
N VAL A 256 14.58 3.01 -3.42
CA VAL A 256 14.97 2.79 -4.82
C VAL A 256 16.30 3.45 -5.16
N GLU A 257 16.55 4.68 -4.71
CA GLU A 257 17.82 5.36 -4.97
C GLU A 257 18.90 4.84 -4.02
N ARG A 258 19.67 3.87 -4.53
CA ARG A 258 20.76 3.21 -3.80
C ARG A 258 21.96 4.14 -3.57
N ASP A 259 22.11 5.17 -4.40
CA ASP A 259 23.17 6.16 -4.22
C ASP A 259 22.81 7.14 -3.08
N ARG A 260 23.50 6.99 -1.94
CA ARG A 260 23.30 7.85 -0.77
C ARG A 260 23.72 9.30 -1.03
N THR A 261 24.63 9.53 -1.96
CA THR A 261 25.03 10.90 -2.34
C THR A 261 23.89 11.66 -3.04
N LYS A 262 22.90 10.95 -3.58
CA LYS A 262 21.69 11.53 -4.20
C LYS A 262 20.47 11.50 -3.29
N SER A 263 20.21 10.36 -2.64
CA SER A 263 19.02 10.20 -1.79
C SER A 263 19.08 11.03 -0.49
N VAL A 264 20.25 11.14 0.15
CA VAL A 264 20.39 11.91 1.41
C VAL A 264 20.05 13.39 1.21
N PRO A 265 20.59 14.13 0.22
CA PRO A 265 20.21 15.52 0.00
C PRO A 265 18.70 15.74 -0.22
N ILE A 266 18.05 14.82 -0.94
CA ILE A 266 16.61 14.89 -1.21
C ILE A 266 15.82 14.73 0.10
N LEU A 267 16.18 13.74 0.92
CA LEU A 267 15.53 13.51 2.21
C LEU A 267 15.80 14.65 3.21
N ILE A 268 16.99 15.25 3.22
CA ILE A 268 17.30 16.44 4.02
C ILE A 268 16.37 17.60 3.66
N ARG A 269 16.11 17.82 2.37
CA ARG A 269 15.16 18.85 1.93
C ARG A 269 13.76 18.60 2.46
N LEU A 270 13.32 17.34 2.46
CA LEU A 270 12.00 16.93 2.97
C LEU A 270 11.84 17.05 4.49
N LEU A 271 12.93 17.22 5.26
CA LEU A 271 12.86 17.60 6.67
C LEU A 271 12.23 18.99 6.90
N ASN A 272 12.04 19.77 5.83
CA ASN A 272 11.39 21.08 5.86
C ASN A 272 9.97 21.05 5.25
N ASP A 273 9.41 19.88 4.96
CA ASP A 273 8.05 19.79 4.42
C ASP A 273 7.01 20.34 5.41
N SER A 274 5.98 21.00 4.87
CA SER A 274 4.87 21.52 5.67
C SER A 274 4.08 20.40 6.38
N ASP A 275 4.03 19.20 5.79
CA ASP A 275 3.31 18.07 6.32
C ASP A 275 4.21 17.21 7.22
N TRP A 276 3.79 17.01 8.46
CA TRP A 276 4.55 16.26 9.46
C TRP A 276 4.75 14.78 9.08
N THR A 277 3.86 14.19 8.28
CA THR A 277 4.01 12.79 7.83
C THR A 277 5.16 12.66 6.84
N VAL A 278 5.31 13.61 5.92
CA VAL A 278 6.42 13.67 4.96
C VAL A 278 7.74 13.86 5.72
N ARG A 279 7.78 14.81 6.67
CA ARG A 279 8.97 15.01 7.51
C ARG A 279 9.32 13.75 8.27
N ARG A 280 8.34 13.10 8.93
CA ARG A 280 8.56 11.86 9.68
C ARG A 280 9.14 10.76 8.82
N THR A 281 8.63 10.55 7.61
CA THR A 281 9.16 9.56 6.67
C THR A 281 10.59 9.88 6.29
N ALA A 282 10.91 11.13 5.96
CA ALA A 282 12.29 11.55 5.68
C ALA A 282 13.23 11.31 6.88
N ILE A 283 12.79 11.64 8.10
CA ILE A 283 13.54 11.38 9.34
C ILE A 283 13.82 9.88 9.52
N GLN A 284 12.80 9.03 9.35
CA GLN A 284 12.92 7.58 9.47
C GLN A 284 13.87 6.99 8.43
N SER A 285 13.75 7.42 7.17
CA SER A 285 14.62 7.00 6.08
C SER A 285 16.08 7.40 6.32
N LEU A 286 16.34 8.64 6.75
CA LEU A 286 17.69 9.10 7.10
C LEU A 286 18.27 8.31 8.28
N GLY A 287 17.46 8.01 9.31
CA GLY A 287 17.88 7.15 10.41
C GLY A 287 18.26 5.74 9.94
N ALA A 288 17.51 5.17 9.00
CA ALA A 288 17.80 3.85 8.42
C ALA A 288 19.08 3.81 7.59
N PHE A 289 19.57 4.95 7.11
CA PHE A 289 20.84 5.06 6.39
C PHE A 289 22.05 5.14 7.31
N ALA A 290 21.85 5.26 8.62
CA ALA A 290 22.91 5.31 9.63
C ALA A 290 23.97 6.38 9.28
N GLU A 291 25.26 6.04 9.37
CA GLU A 291 26.37 6.98 9.16
C GLU A 291 26.35 7.68 7.80
N ASP A 292 25.81 7.04 6.75
CA ASP A 292 25.69 7.64 5.41
C ASP A 292 24.83 8.92 5.41
N ALA A 293 23.95 9.07 6.41
CA ALA A 293 23.09 10.24 6.58
C ALA A 293 23.67 11.30 7.55
N LYS A 294 24.95 11.26 7.91
CA LYS A 294 25.56 12.24 8.84
C LYS A 294 25.39 13.70 8.40
N ALA A 295 25.28 13.97 7.10
CA ALA A 295 25.00 15.30 6.56
C ALA A 295 23.61 15.86 6.99
N ALA A 296 22.69 14.99 7.42
CA ALA A 296 21.37 15.39 7.92
C ALA A 296 21.37 15.81 9.39
N VAL A 297 22.45 15.53 10.12
CA VAL A 297 22.56 15.80 11.56
C VAL A 297 22.26 17.24 11.93
N PRO A 298 22.75 18.28 11.22
CA PRO A 298 22.45 19.65 11.60
C PRO A 298 20.95 19.92 11.65
N ARG A 299 20.22 19.49 10.61
CA ARG A 299 18.79 19.73 10.51
C ARG A 299 17.98 18.85 11.46
N LEU A 300 18.33 17.57 11.60
CA LEU A 300 17.71 16.67 12.58
C LEU A 300 17.90 17.16 14.02
N PHE A 301 19.04 17.78 14.32
CA PHE A 301 19.31 18.36 15.63
C PHE A 301 18.38 19.54 15.93
N GLU A 302 18.13 20.44 14.97
CA GLU A 302 17.17 21.52 15.13
C GLU A 302 15.75 21.01 15.42
N LEU A 303 15.35 19.93 14.74
CA LEU A 303 14.06 19.27 14.92
C LEU A 303 13.84 18.67 16.32
N LEU A 304 14.87 18.56 17.16
CA LEU A 304 14.69 18.22 18.58
C LEU A 304 13.86 19.25 19.35
N SER A 305 13.69 20.46 18.80
CA SER A 305 12.88 21.53 19.37
C SER A 305 11.43 21.52 18.88
N SER A 306 11.10 20.70 17.87
CA SER A 306 9.75 20.57 17.31
C SER A 306 8.91 19.62 18.17
N GLU A 307 7.74 20.03 18.64
CA GLU A 307 6.85 19.14 19.40
C GLU A 307 6.40 17.92 18.57
N GLU A 308 6.20 18.11 17.26
CA GLU A 308 5.75 17.07 16.35
C GLU A 308 6.87 16.08 15.97
N ASP A 309 8.08 16.58 15.73
CA ASP A 309 9.16 15.80 15.14
C ASP A 309 10.18 15.28 16.16
N MET A 310 10.16 15.78 17.40
CA MET A 310 11.19 15.53 18.41
C MET A 310 11.52 14.04 18.57
N ASP A 311 10.52 13.18 18.76
CA ASP A 311 10.75 11.76 19.02
C ASP A 311 11.35 11.03 17.83
N SER A 312 10.89 11.39 16.62
CA SER A 312 11.42 10.84 15.38
C SER A 312 12.85 11.31 15.15
N ALA A 313 13.11 12.62 15.29
CA ALA A 313 14.44 13.21 15.11
C ALA A 313 15.45 12.65 16.10
N ARG A 314 15.05 12.49 17.36
CA ARG A 314 15.83 11.83 18.41
C ARG A 314 16.23 10.41 18.03
N SER A 315 15.28 9.65 17.49
CA SER A 315 15.49 8.27 17.08
C SER A 315 16.45 8.19 15.88
N ALA A 316 16.29 9.09 14.90
CA ALA A 316 17.17 9.17 13.73
C ALA A 316 18.60 9.58 14.12
N LEU A 317 18.81 10.61 14.93
CA LEU A 317 20.14 11.01 15.39
C LEU A 317 20.88 9.89 16.13
N ARG A 318 20.13 9.10 16.92
CA ARG A 318 20.70 7.93 17.60
C ARG A 318 21.06 6.80 16.63
N ALA A 319 20.29 6.60 15.57
CA ALA A 319 20.56 5.59 14.55
C ALA A 319 21.73 5.98 13.64
N ILE A 320 21.86 7.28 13.32
CA ILE A 320 22.98 7.83 12.53
C ILE A 320 24.29 7.66 13.30
N ASP A 321 24.30 7.95 14.61
CA ASP A 321 25.45 7.76 15.51
C ASP A 321 26.80 8.33 15.01
N ALA A 322 26.72 9.35 14.16
CA ALA A 322 27.85 10.00 13.50
C ALA A 322 27.48 11.45 13.23
N ALA A 323 28.48 12.32 13.10
CA ALA A 323 28.30 13.72 12.72
C ALA A 323 29.54 14.21 11.97
N GLY A 324 29.34 15.03 10.93
CA GLY A 324 30.43 15.73 10.27
C GLY A 324 30.70 17.11 10.90
N PRO A 325 31.85 17.73 10.60
CA PRO A 325 32.21 19.06 11.11
C PRO A 325 31.19 20.16 10.75
N GLU A 326 30.42 19.97 9.68
CA GLU A 326 29.31 20.85 9.29
C GLU A 326 28.21 20.97 10.36
N ALA A 327 28.09 19.99 11.27
CA ALA A 327 27.15 20.05 12.39
C ALA A 327 27.67 20.87 13.57
N LEU A 328 28.97 21.16 13.63
CA LEU A 328 29.59 21.79 14.80
C LEU A 328 28.92 23.10 15.23
N PRO A 329 28.56 24.04 14.32
CA PRO A 329 27.94 25.31 14.73
C PRO A 329 26.62 25.13 15.49
N VAL A 330 25.73 24.26 15.00
CA VAL A 330 24.42 24.04 15.63
C VAL A 330 24.54 23.22 16.92
N LEU A 331 25.54 22.35 17.02
CA LEU A 331 25.79 21.59 18.24
C LEU A 331 26.41 22.47 19.34
N LEU A 332 27.26 23.45 18.99
CA LEU A 332 27.77 24.44 19.95
C LEU A 332 26.64 25.29 20.55
N ASP A 333 25.68 25.73 19.73
CA ASP A 333 24.43 26.36 20.21
C ASP A 333 23.64 25.42 21.13
N GLY A 334 23.55 24.14 20.73
CA GLY A 334 22.93 23.09 21.52
C GLY A 334 23.53 22.87 22.91
N LEU A 335 24.84 23.06 23.09
CA LEU A 335 25.49 22.99 24.40
C LEU A 335 25.05 24.11 25.34
N GLN A 336 24.68 25.27 24.78
CA GLN A 336 24.26 26.45 25.54
C GLN A 336 22.74 26.45 25.82
N SER A 337 21.96 25.67 25.08
CA SER A 337 20.49 25.56 25.22
C SER A 337 20.02 25.09 26.61
N ASP A 338 18.91 25.62 27.13
CA ASP A 338 18.29 25.12 28.37
C ASP A 338 17.59 23.76 28.23
N ASP A 339 17.26 23.33 27.00
CA ASP A 339 16.74 21.99 26.76
C ASP A 339 17.82 20.94 27.03
N ARG A 340 17.60 20.13 28.09
CA ARG A 340 18.48 19.03 28.51
C ARG A 340 18.75 18.01 27.40
N ARG A 341 17.78 17.79 26.49
CA ARG A 341 17.93 16.86 25.36
C ARG A 341 18.84 17.43 24.30
N ARG A 342 18.67 18.72 23.95
CA ARG A 342 19.59 19.40 23.03
C ARG A 342 21.00 19.41 23.58
N LYS A 343 21.18 19.73 24.87
CA LYS A 343 22.47 19.60 25.56
C LYS A 343 23.04 18.19 25.46
N PHE A 344 22.24 17.16 25.77
CA PHE A 344 22.65 15.75 25.67
C PHE A 344 23.16 15.40 24.27
N TYR A 345 22.36 15.67 23.23
CA TYR A 345 22.72 15.32 21.86
C TYR A 345 23.86 16.17 21.31
N ALA A 346 23.99 17.43 21.75
CA ALA A 346 25.13 18.27 21.42
C ALA A 346 26.44 17.66 21.92
N MET A 347 26.52 17.32 23.21
CA MET A 347 27.71 16.66 23.78
C MET A 347 28.03 15.34 23.07
N PHE A 348 27.00 14.52 22.85
CA PHE A 348 27.14 13.21 22.22
C PHE A 348 27.65 13.33 20.77
N LEU A 349 27.03 14.16 19.94
CA LEU A 349 27.37 14.29 18.52
C LEU A 349 28.68 15.05 18.30
N ILE A 350 29.01 16.02 19.15
CA ILE A 350 30.32 16.70 19.13
C ILE A 350 31.45 15.67 19.34
N GLY A 351 31.27 14.74 20.28
CA GLY A 351 32.21 13.63 20.45
C GLY A 351 32.31 12.77 19.19
N ARG A 352 31.20 12.50 18.50
CA ARG A 352 31.18 11.74 17.23
C ARG A 352 31.85 12.44 16.04
N ILE A 353 31.97 13.77 16.04
CA ILE A 353 32.78 14.50 15.06
C ILE A 353 34.27 14.17 15.25
N GLY A 354 34.69 13.94 16.50
CA GLY A 354 36.08 13.60 16.82
C GLY A 354 37.02 14.82 16.75
N PRO A 355 38.28 14.65 16.31
CA PRO A 355 39.30 15.71 16.35
C PRO A 355 38.91 17.01 15.62
N ASP A 356 38.07 16.92 14.60
CA ASP A 356 37.59 18.09 13.85
C ASP A 356 36.66 19.00 14.68
N ALA A 357 36.20 18.54 15.85
CA ALA A 357 35.45 19.35 16.81
C ALA A 357 36.33 19.99 17.92
N ALA A 358 37.64 20.16 17.69
CA ALA A 358 38.55 20.79 18.64
C ALA A 358 38.09 22.18 19.12
N GLU A 359 37.35 22.93 18.30
CA GLU A 359 36.74 24.22 18.67
C GLU A 359 35.77 24.11 19.86
N ALA A 360 35.16 22.93 20.08
CA ALA A 360 34.25 22.71 21.21
C ALA A 360 34.98 22.48 22.55
N LEU A 361 36.27 22.18 22.56
CA LEU A 361 37.02 21.83 23.77
C LEU A 361 36.95 22.88 24.88
N PRO A 362 37.11 24.19 24.63
CA PRO A 362 37.01 25.21 25.68
C PRO A 362 35.63 25.19 26.36
N LEU A 363 34.55 25.12 25.58
CA LEU A 363 33.19 25.11 26.10
C LEU A 363 32.89 23.82 26.87
N LEU A 364 33.31 22.66 26.35
CA LEU A 364 33.17 21.38 27.03
C LEU A 364 33.92 21.36 28.37
N ARG A 365 35.13 21.92 28.45
CA ARG A 365 35.91 22.00 29.69
C ARG A 365 35.25 22.91 30.73
N THR A 366 34.69 24.05 30.30
CA THR A 366 33.89 24.91 31.19
C THR A 366 32.67 24.16 31.73
N LEU A 367 31.90 23.50 30.87
CA LEU A 367 30.73 22.71 31.28
C LEU A 367 31.11 21.55 32.22
N LEU A 368 32.29 20.95 32.03
CA LEU A 368 32.79 19.88 32.89
C LEU A 368 33.08 20.37 34.32
N ALA A 369 33.58 21.61 34.45
CA ALA A 369 33.87 22.22 35.74
C ALA A 369 32.60 22.66 36.48
N GLU A 370 31.58 23.08 35.73
CA GLU A 370 30.32 23.63 36.27
C GLU A 370 29.24 22.56 36.52
N THR A 371 29.35 21.36 35.95
CA THR A 371 28.31 20.33 36.07
C THR A 371 28.32 19.62 37.42
N ASP A 372 27.18 19.67 38.11
CA ASP A 372 26.91 18.86 39.31
C ASP A 372 26.43 17.44 38.98
N SER A 373 25.99 17.19 37.74
CA SER A 373 25.44 15.89 37.32
C SER A 373 26.52 14.89 36.94
N ASP A 374 26.59 13.74 37.62
CA ASP A 374 27.52 12.64 37.30
C ASP A 374 27.35 12.13 35.86
N ARG A 375 26.09 11.98 35.41
CA ARG A 375 25.78 11.55 34.05
C ARG A 375 26.30 12.55 33.02
N SER A 376 26.11 13.85 33.26
CA SER A 376 26.61 14.89 32.34
C SER A 376 28.12 14.96 32.35
N ARG A 377 28.75 14.78 33.52
CA ARG A 377 30.21 14.72 33.67
C ARG A 377 30.83 13.59 32.86
N ASP A 378 30.25 12.39 32.91
CA ASP A 378 30.69 11.23 32.13
C ASP A 378 30.59 11.48 30.62
N MET A 379 29.47 12.06 30.15
CA MET A 379 29.29 12.37 28.74
C MET A 379 30.26 13.42 28.22
N ILE A 380 30.50 14.50 28.98
CA ILE A 380 31.44 15.55 28.59
C ILE A 380 32.87 15.00 28.52
N ARG A 381 33.26 14.14 29.48
CA ARG A 381 34.57 13.47 29.43
C ARG A 381 34.71 12.60 28.19
N ARG A 382 33.72 11.77 27.88
CA ARG A 382 33.74 10.95 26.66
C ARG A 382 33.83 11.79 25.40
N ALA A 383 33.09 12.89 25.32
CA ALA A 383 33.18 13.80 24.19
C ALA A 383 34.59 14.39 24.05
N ILE A 384 35.19 14.86 25.15
CA ILE A 384 36.58 15.36 25.16
C ILE A 384 37.57 14.26 24.74
N GLU A 385 37.44 13.04 25.27
CA GLU A 385 38.29 11.90 24.93
C GLU A 385 38.18 11.49 23.45
N GLN A 386 37.01 11.65 22.83
CA GLN A 386 36.83 11.38 21.41
C GLN A 386 37.44 12.47 20.51
N ILE A 387 37.47 13.71 20.97
CA ILE A 387 38.09 14.85 20.25
C ILE A 387 39.61 14.84 20.43
N GLU A 388 40.08 14.61 21.65
CA GLU A 388 41.48 14.61 22.06
C GLU A 388 41.81 13.28 22.76
N PRO A 389 42.00 12.19 22.01
CA PRO A 389 42.33 10.90 22.60
C PRO A 389 43.67 10.99 23.35
N PRO A 390 43.78 10.35 24.53
CA PRO A 390 45.01 10.40 25.31
C PRO A 390 46.16 9.83 24.48
N THR A 391 47.24 10.59 24.34
CA THR A 391 48.45 10.14 23.66
C THR A 391 48.91 8.81 24.27
N GLU A 392 48.99 7.75 23.47
CA GLU A 392 49.60 6.48 23.88
C GLU A 392 50.99 6.78 24.45
N LYS A 393 51.21 6.46 25.73
CA LYS A 393 52.56 6.45 26.27
C LYS A 393 53.36 5.42 25.47
N PRO A 394 54.55 5.74 24.94
CA PRO A 394 55.40 4.73 24.33
C PRO A 394 55.59 3.61 25.34
N GLU A 395 55.35 2.35 24.92
CA GLU A 395 55.68 1.18 25.73
C GLU A 395 57.14 1.32 26.16
N GLU A 396 57.36 1.56 27.45
CA GLU A 396 58.70 1.49 28.03
C GLU A 396 59.19 0.06 27.79
N GLU A 397 60.14 -0.08 26.86
CA GLU A 397 60.93 -1.29 26.64
C GLU A 397 61.42 -1.79 28.00
N LYS A 398 60.78 -2.85 28.50
CA LYS A 398 61.29 -3.63 29.63
C LYS A 398 62.61 -4.26 29.19
N LYS A 399 63.71 -3.59 29.50
CA LYS A 399 65.07 -4.13 29.45
C LYS A 399 65.27 -5.25 30.45
#